data_AF-A0A832NHD3-F1
#
_entry.id   AF-A0A832NHD3-F1
#
_cell.length_a   1.000
_cell.length_b   1.000
_cell.length_c   1.000
_cell.angle_alpha   90.00
_cell.angle_beta   90.00
_cell.angle_gamma   90.00
#
_symmetry.space_group_name_H-M   'P 1'
#
loop_
_entity.id
_entity.type
_entity.pdbx_description
1 polymer ?
#
loop_
_entity_poly.entity_id
_entity_poly.type
_entity_poly.pdbx_seq_one_letter_code
_entity_poly.pdbx_strand_id
1 'polypeptide(L)' 'MSGLFLERALLTLLMWGLLLEVFGLAVLSSQPWRFEFSYLLVLFLITTGSIIVIIMRIRKKYRERF' A
#
# COMPACT_ATOMS: atom_id res chain seq x y z
N MET A 1 -23.05 -8.00 2.74
CA MET A 1 -22.68 -6.83 3.57
C MET A 1 -21.23 -6.85 4.07
N SER A 2 -20.52 -7.99 4.10
CA SER A 2 -19.16 -8.14 4.63
C SER A 2 -18.01 -7.58 3.75
N GLY A 3 -18.17 -7.55 2.43
CA GLY A 3 -17.08 -7.17 1.50
C GLY A 3 -16.60 -5.72 1.61
N LEU A 4 -17.52 -4.76 1.82
CA LEU A 4 -17.19 -3.32 1.89
C LEU A 4 -16.40 -2.96 3.16
N PHE A 5 -16.74 -3.58 4.29
CA PHE A 5 -16.00 -3.40 5.54
C PHE A 5 -14.59 -3.97 5.44
N LEU A 6 -14.45 -5.16 4.85
CA LEU A 6 -13.16 -5.80 4.65
C LEU A 6 -12.28 -5.01 3.66
N GLU A 7 -12.83 -4.54 2.54
CA GLU A 7 -12.15 -3.67 1.57
C GLU A 7 -11.63 -2.39 2.25
N ARG A 8 -12.45 -1.74 3.08
CA ARG A 8 -12.05 -0.55 3.86
C ARG A 8 -10.96 -0.86 4.89
N ALA A 9 -11.11 -1.95 5.65
CA ALA A 9 -10.12 -2.33 6.66
C ALA A 9 -8.76 -2.66 6.02
N LEU A 10 -8.77 -3.39 4.89
CA LEU A 10 -7.57 -3.66 4.09
C LEU A 10 -6.91 -2.38 3.59
N LEU A 11 -7.70 -1.44 3.04
CA LEU A 11 -7.19 -0.13 2.60
C LEU A 11 -6.56 0.66 3.75
N THR A 12 -7.22 0.70 4.90
CA THR A 12 -6.68 1.37 6.09
C THR A 12 -5.38 0.72 6.54
N LEU A 13 -5.32 -0.61 6.60
CA LEU A 13 -4.11 -1.34 6.98
C LEU A 13 -2.97 -1.11 5.99
N LEU A 14 -3.24 -1.17 4.69
CA LEU A 14 -2.27 -0.88 3.64
C LEU A 14 -1.78 0.57 3.70
N MET A 15 -2.66 1.53 3.99
CA MET A 15 -2.24 2.93 4.20
C MET A 15 -1.31 3.09 5.40
N TRP A 16 -1.64 2.47 6.54
CA TRP A 16 -0.77 2.49 7.72
C TRP A 16 0.58 1.80 7.44
N GLY A 17 0.56 0.68 6.72
CA GLY A 17 1.77 -0.01 6.25
C GLY A 17 2.63 0.87 5.35
N LEU A 18 2.01 1.57 4.38
CA LEU A 18 2.71 2.47 3.46
C LEU A 18 3.32 3.66 4.20
N LEU A 19 2.64 4.21 5.20
CA LEU A 19 3.20 5.24 6.09
C LEU A 19 4.46 4.73 6.80
N LEU A 20 4.40 3.54 7.40
CA LEU A 20 5.54 2.90 8.06
C LEU A 20 6.71 2.66 7.10
N GLU A 21 6.44 2.21 5.88
CA GLU A 21 7.45 2.02 4.84
C GLU A 21 8.12 3.34 4.43
N VAL A 22 7.35 4.43 4.30
CA VAL A 22 7.89 5.77 4.00
C VAL A 22 8.80 6.24 5.13
N PHE A 23 8.38 6.08 6.40
CA PHE A 23 9.23 6.41 7.54
C PHE A 23 10.50 5.56 7.57
N GLY A 24 10.39 4.25 7.30
CA GLY A 24 11.55 3.35 7.26
C GLY A 24 12.52 3.71 6.13
N LEU A 25 12.01 4.03 4.93
CA LEU A 25 12.84 4.50 3.80
C LEU A 25 13.50 5.84 4.12
N ALA A 26 12.81 6.77 4.79
CA ALA A 26 13.38 8.04 5.21
C ALA A 26 14.55 7.85 6.18
N VAL A 27 14.38 6.99 7.19
CA VAL A 27 15.40 6.68 8.20
C VAL A 27 16.59 5.93 7.58
N LEU A 28 16.35 4.93 6.73
CA LEU A 28 17.41 4.16 6.08
C LEU A 28 18.02 4.86 4.87
N SER A 29 17.50 6.03 4.44
CA SER A 29 18.03 6.75 3.28
C SER A 29 19.50 7.16 3.44
N SER A 30 19.96 7.35 4.69
CA SER A 30 21.37 7.63 5.00
C SER A 30 22.29 6.41 4.81
N GLN A 31 21.74 5.20 4.71
CA GLN A 31 22.50 3.95 4.54
C GLN A 31 21.85 3.06 3.46
N PRO A 32 21.83 3.51 2.19
CA PRO A 32 21.09 2.84 1.11
C PRO A 32 21.69 1.48 0.71
N TRP A 33 22.93 1.19 1.12
CA TRP A 33 23.63 -0.06 0.86
C TRP A 33 23.21 -1.23 1.76
N ARG A 34 22.40 -0.98 2.80
CA ARG A 34 21.88 -2.07 3.64
C ARG A 34 20.82 -2.85 2.89
N PHE A 35 20.88 -4.17 3.01
CA PHE A 35 19.86 -5.07 2.47
C PHE A 35 18.44 -4.68 2.90
N GLU A 36 18.31 -4.18 4.13
CA GLU A 36 17.04 -3.70 4.70
C GLU A 36 16.42 -2.55 3.90
N PHE A 37 17.24 -1.68 3.29
CA PHE A 37 16.74 -0.59 2.45
C PHE A 37 16.16 -1.13 1.14
N SER A 38 16.88 -2.01 0.43
CA SER A 38 16.36 -2.64 -0.78
C SER A 38 15.10 -3.46 -0.52
N TYR A 39 15.05 -4.19 0.60
CA TYR A 39 13.86 -4.93 1.03
C TYR A 39 12.67 -3.98 1.26
N LEU A 40 12.87 -2.90 2.01
CA LEU A 40 11.80 -1.91 2.24
C LEU A 40 11.32 -1.27 0.94
N LEU A 41 12.22 -1.02 0.00
CA LEU A 41 11.89 -0.42 -1.29
C LEU A 41 11.02 -1.36 -2.14
N VAL A 42 11.35 -2.65 -2.16
CA VAL A 42 10.53 -3.67 -2.82
C VAL A 42 9.16 -3.79 -2.14
N LEU A 43 9.13 -3.82 -0.81
CA LEU A 43 7.89 -3.88 -0.04
C LEU A 43 7.01 -2.66 -0.35
N PHE A 44 7.60 -1.46 -0.41
CA PHE A 44 6.93 -0.22 -0.77
C PHE A 44 6.29 -0.26 -2.16
N LEU A 45 7.00 -0.82 -3.16
CA LEU A 45 6.44 -1.00 -4.50
C LEU A 45 5.24 -1.96 -4.51
N ILE A 46 5.32 -3.06 -3.75
CA ILE A 46 4.25 -4.06 -3.65
C ILE A 46 3.02 -3.48 -2.93
N THR A 47 3.23 -2.77 -1.82
CA THR A 47 2.17 -2.12 -1.04
C THR A 47 1.48 -1.04 -1.87
N THR A 48 2.25 -0.18 -2.54
CA THR A 48 1.72 0.85 -3.45
C THR A 48 0.92 0.23 -4.60
N GLY A 49 1.46 -0.81 -5.24
CA GLY A 49 0.78 -1.54 -6.31
C GLY A 49 -0.55 -2.16 -5.84
N SER A 50 -0.56 -2.75 -4.64
CA SER A 50 -1.77 -3.35 -4.05
C SER A 50 -2.87 -2.31 -3.81
N ILE A 51 -2.50 -1.13 -3.28
CA ILE A 51 -3.44 -0.02 -3.08
C ILE A 51 -4.03 0.43 -4.42
N ILE A 52 -3.19 0.61 -5.45
CA ILE A 52 -3.65 1.01 -6.79
C ILE A 52 -4.64 -0.01 -7.33
N VAL A 53 -4.36 -1.32 -7.24
CA VAL A 53 -5.27 -2.37 -7.71
C VAL A 53 -6.61 -2.32 -6.97
N ILE A 54 -6.61 -2.14 -5.65
CA ILE A 54 -7.85 -2.04 -4.87
C ILE A 54 -8.65 -0.80 -5.28
N ILE A 55 -7.99 0.36 -5.41
CA ILE A 55 -8.64 1.60 -5.87
C ILE A 55 -9.22 1.42 -7.28
N MET A 56 -8.47 0.82 -8.21
CA MET A 56 -8.95 0.55 -9.57
C MET A 56 -10.18 -0.37 -9.56
N ARG A 57 -10.17 -1.42 -8.73
CA ARG A 57 -11.34 -2.31 -8.56
C ARG A 57 -12.55 -1.56 -8.01
N ILE A 58 -12.37 -0.70 -7.02
CA ILE A 58 -13.45 0.12 -6.45
C ILE A 58 -13.99 1.09 -7.50
N ARG A 59 -13.12 1.79 -8.24
CA ARG A 59 -13.54 2.71 -9.31
C ARG A 59 -14.30 2.00 -10.42
N LYS A 60 -13.87 0.80 -10.83
CA LYS A 60 -14.58 -0.01 -11.82
C LYS A 60 -15.97 -0.41 -11.31
N LYS A 61 -16.07 -0.87 -10.06
CA LYS A 61 -17.33 -1.24 -9.40
C LYS A 61 -18.31 -0.07 -9.26
N TYR A 62 -17.79 1.15 -9.05
CA TYR A 62 -18.60 2.37 -9.05
C TYR A 62 -19.07 2.76 -10.47
N ARG A 63 -18.20 2.61 -11.49
CA ARG A 63 -18.54 2.88 -12.89
C ARG A 63 -19.59 1.91 -13.45
N GLU A 64 -19.59 0.65 -13.04
CA GLU A 64 -20.58 -0.33 -13.51
C GLU A 64 -21.96 -0.17 -12.84
N ARG A 65 -22.06 0.62 -11.76
CA ARG A 65 -23.31 0.89 -11.03
C ARG A 65 -24.03 2.17 -11.46
N PHE A 66 -23.41 3.03 -12.27
CA PHE A 66 -23.91 4.34 -12.70
C PHE A 66 -23.72 4.47 -14.21
#